data_AF-A0A7S3N0H3-F1
#
_entry.id   AF-A0A7S3N0H3-F1
#
_cell.length_a   1.000
_cell.length_b   1.000
_cell.length_c   1.000
_cell.angle_alpha   90.00
_cell.angle_beta   90.00
_cell.angle_gamma   90.00
#
_symmetry.space_group_name_H-M   'P 1'
#
loop_
_entity.id
_entity.type
_entity.pdbx_description
1 polymer ?
#
loop_
_entity_poly.entity_id
_entity_poly.type
_entity_poly.pdbx_seq_one_letter_code
_entity_poly.pdbx_strand_id
1 'polypeptide(L)'
;MPNMPNNAFEEHQEARISKDAAFFDHDEVCDKSNPFPHALPSLETFTSNMKKLDVPSNFPIICYDHQGMFSVARLAWMLRFFGVGNVRILDGGLKKWQAEGRPTFSGSQIKHGNSKGSTSGGQ
;
A
#
# COMPACT_ATOMS: atom_id res chain seq x y z
N MET A 1 12.25 7.62 1.79
CA MET A 1 12.69 8.98 2.15
C MET A 1 13.37 9.57 0.92
N PRO A 2 13.23 10.88 0.63
CA PRO A 2 14.02 11.47 -0.44
C PRO A 2 15.50 11.35 -0.04
N ASN A 3 16.34 10.83 -0.94
CA ASN A 3 17.78 10.51 -0.75
C ASN A 3 18.17 9.17 -0.09
N MET A 4 17.30 8.15 -0.03
CA MET A 4 17.75 6.77 0.23
C MET A 4 18.02 6.06 -1.11
N PRO A 5 19.21 5.47 -1.33
CA PRO A 5 19.53 4.71 -2.55
C PRO A 5 18.76 3.39 -2.67
N ASN A 6 18.04 2.99 -1.62
CA ASN A 6 17.18 1.81 -1.63
C ASN A 6 15.77 2.23 -2.02
N ASN A 7 15.29 1.67 -3.13
CA ASN A 7 13.94 1.89 -3.63
C ASN A 7 12.96 1.35 -2.58
N ALA A 8 12.08 2.19 -2.03
CA ALA A 8 11.11 1.76 -1.01
C ALA A 8 10.21 0.60 -1.49
N PHE A 9 10.06 0.46 -2.81
CA PHE A 9 9.42 -0.69 -3.43
C PHE A 9 10.23 -1.99 -3.29
N GLU A 10 11.55 -1.94 -3.44
CA GLU A 10 12.43 -3.10 -3.25
C GLU A 10 12.42 -3.54 -1.79
N GLU A 11 12.52 -2.62 -0.84
CA GLU A 11 12.40 -2.93 0.60
C GLU A 11 11.06 -3.63 0.91
N HIS A 12 9.98 -3.19 0.27
CA HIS A 12 8.67 -3.83 0.38
C HIS A 12 8.63 -5.24 -0.23
N GLN A 13 9.38 -5.48 -1.32
CA GLN A 13 9.51 -6.81 -1.92
C GLN A 13 10.39 -7.74 -1.08
N GLU A 14 11.39 -7.22 -0.39
CA GLU A 14 12.26 -7.98 0.51
C GLU A 14 11.54 -8.35 1.81
N ALA A 15 10.76 -7.44 2.39
CA ALA A 15 10.04 -7.68 3.62
C ALA A 15 8.71 -6.92 3.72
N ARG A 16 7.63 -7.67 3.93
CA ARG A 16 6.29 -7.14 4.22
C ARG A 16 5.54 -8.02 5.19
N ILE A 17 4.52 -7.46 5.86
CA ILE A 17 3.82 -8.14 6.95
C ILE A 17 2.86 -9.23 6.45
N SER A 18 2.31 -9.08 5.25
CA SER A 18 1.46 -10.08 4.63
C SER A 18 1.78 -10.25 3.15
N LYS A 19 1.48 -11.43 2.60
CA LYS A 19 1.62 -11.69 1.16
C LYS A 19 0.86 -10.71 0.29
N ASP A 20 -0.29 -10.21 0.78
CA ASP A 20 -1.22 -9.33 0.08
C ASP A 20 -1.04 -7.85 0.46
N ALA A 21 -0.02 -7.50 1.24
CA ALA A 21 0.24 -6.12 1.61
C ALA A 21 0.57 -5.31 0.35
N ALA A 22 -0.24 -4.31 0.00
CA ALA A 22 0.00 -3.48 -1.16
C ALA A 22 1.04 -2.38 -0.87
N PHE A 23 1.87 -2.05 -1.87
CA PHE A 23 2.76 -0.90 -1.80
C PHE A 23 2.02 0.37 -2.23
N PHE A 24 1.91 1.34 -1.32
CA PHE A 24 1.36 2.66 -1.64
C PHE A 24 2.51 3.64 -1.90
N ASP A 25 2.65 4.03 -3.16
CA ASP A 25 3.65 5.00 -3.58
C ASP A 25 3.11 6.43 -3.43
N HIS A 26 3.66 7.18 -2.48
CA HIS A 26 3.21 8.54 -2.23
C HIS A 26 3.58 9.51 -3.36
N ASP A 27 4.67 9.24 -4.08
CA ASP A 27 5.12 10.06 -5.20
C ASP A 27 4.21 9.86 -6.43
N GLU A 28 3.64 8.67 -6.58
CA GLU A 28 2.64 8.40 -7.61
C GLU A 28 1.23 8.86 -7.24
N VAL A 29 0.87 8.82 -5.95
CA VAL A 29 -0.46 9.24 -5.47
C VAL A 29 -0.42 10.67 -4.93
N CYS A 30 -0.02 11.60 -5.79
CA CYS A 30 -0.04 13.04 -5.54
C CYS A 30 -0.59 13.82 -6.73
N ASP A 31 -0.92 15.10 -6.52
CA ASP A 31 -1.23 16.01 -7.62
C ASP A 31 0.05 16.46 -8.32
N LYS A 32 0.36 15.79 -9.44
CA LYS A 32 1.54 16.07 -10.26
C LYS A 32 1.46 17.38 -11.06
N SER A 33 0.29 18.03 -11.10
CA SER A 33 0.13 19.34 -11.75
C SER A 33 0.51 20.51 -10.82
N ASN A 34 0.62 20.24 -9.52
CA ASN A 34 0.97 21.22 -8.53
C ASN A 34 2.49 21.50 -8.51
N PRO A 35 2.94 22.76 -8.41
CA PRO A 35 4.36 23.06 -8.27
C PRO A 35 4.96 22.56 -6.95
N PHE A 36 4.13 22.24 -5.94
CA PHE A 36 4.58 21.70 -4.67
C PHE A 36 4.56 20.16 -4.67
N PRO A 37 5.62 19.51 -4.19
CA PRO A 37 5.66 18.05 -4.09
C PRO A 37 4.58 17.55 -3.11
N HIS A 38 4.12 16.31 -3.32
CA HIS A 38 3.19 15.62 -2.41
C HIS A 38 1.85 16.33 -2.18
N ALA A 39 1.47 17.23 -3.08
CA ALA A 39 0.19 17.90 -3.08
C ALA A 39 -0.96 16.87 -3.10
N LEU A 40 -2.06 17.23 -2.43
CA LEU A 40 -3.24 16.38 -2.32
C LEU A 40 -3.79 16.07 -3.73
N PRO A 41 -3.89 14.78 -4.13
CA PRO A 41 -4.45 14.43 -5.43
C PRO A 41 -5.94 14.77 -5.53
N SER A 42 -6.46 14.81 -6.76
CA SER A 42 -7.90 14.76 -6.98
C SER A 42 -8.50 13.42 -6.53
N LEU A 43 -9.81 13.38 -6.29
CA LEU A 43 -10.52 12.14 -5.97
C LEU A 43 -10.36 11.09 -7.08
N GLU A 44 -10.35 11.52 -8.34
CA GLU A 44 -10.17 10.63 -9.49
C GLU A 44 -8.78 9.99 -9.50
N THR A 45 -7.73 10.78 -9.33
CA THR A 45 -6.34 10.29 -9.26
C THR A 45 -6.16 9.35 -8.08
N PHE A 46 -6.72 9.69 -6.91
CA PHE A 46 -6.68 8.83 -5.74
C PHE A 46 -7.40 7.49 -5.98
N THR A 47 -8.63 7.54 -6.45
CA THR A 47 -9.46 6.33 -6.69
C THR A 47 -8.86 5.44 -7.76
N SER A 48 -8.31 6.03 -8.83
CA SER A 48 -7.64 5.28 -9.91
C SER A 48 -6.43 4.51 -9.37
N ASN A 49 -5.61 5.13 -8.52
CA ASN A 49 -4.47 4.45 -7.93
C ASN A 49 -4.88 3.40 -6.89
N MET A 50 -5.87 3.69 -6.03
CA MET A 50 -6.37 2.70 -5.07
C MET A 50 -6.94 1.45 -5.75
N LYS A 51 -7.61 1.60 -6.91
CA LYS A 51 -8.07 0.47 -7.72
C LYS A 51 -6.92 -0.41 -8.23
N LYS A 52 -5.78 0.18 -8.61
CA LYS A 52 -4.60 -0.58 -9.06
C LYS A 52 -3.98 -1.41 -7.94
N LEU A 53 -4.13 -0.98 -6.69
CA LEU A 53 -3.64 -1.69 -5.51
C LEU A 53 -4.53 -2.88 -5.13
N ASP A 54 -5.70 -3.03 -5.76
CA ASP A 54 -6.65 -4.12 -5.51
C ASP A 54 -7.05 -4.26 -4.02
N VAL A 55 -7.09 -3.12 -3.31
CA VAL A 55 -7.45 -3.08 -1.89
C VAL A 55 -8.98 -3.02 -1.77
N PRO A 56 -9.64 -4.03 -1.19
CA PRO A 56 -11.09 -4.05 -1.09
C PRO A 56 -11.59 -3.01 -0.08
N SER A 57 -12.54 -2.19 -0.49
CA SER A 57 -13.07 -1.05 0.30
C SER A 57 -13.81 -1.46 1.58
N ASN A 58 -14.25 -2.72 1.68
CA ASN A 58 -15.12 -3.19 2.77
C ASN A 58 -14.34 -3.79 3.94
N PHE A 59 -13.02 -3.90 3.84
CA PHE A 59 -12.18 -4.47 4.89
C PHE A 59 -11.45 -3.39 5.68
N PRO A 60 -11.10 -3.66 6.96
CA PRO A 60 -10.19 -2.78 7.69
C PRO A 60 -8.85 -2.65 6.96
N ILE A 61 -8.37 -1.42 6.79
CA ILE A 61 -7.05 -1.15 6.22
C ILE A 61 -6.08 -0.89 7.35
N ILE A 62 -5.00 -1.69 7.40
CA ILE A 62 -3.87 -1.47 8.30
C ILE A 62 -2.75 -0.84 7.49
N CYS A 63 -2.40 0.40 7.80
CA CYS A 63 -1.30 1.12 7.20
C CYS A 63 -0.04 0.98 8.06
N TYR A 64 1.11 0.81 7.43
CA TYR A 64 2.41 0.84 8.08
C TYR A 64 3.45 1.41 7.11
N ASP A 65 4.53 1.95 7.65
CA ASP A 65 5.75 2.22 6.89
C ASP A 65 6.92 1.48 7.55
N HIS A 66 8.13 1.65 7.01
CA HIS A 66 9.31 0.97 7.53
C HIS A 66 9.67 1.41 8.96
N GLN A 67 9.50 2.69 9.30
CA GLN A 67 9.98 3.32 10.54
C GLN A 67 8.89 3.50 11.62
N GLY A 68 7.61 3.42 11.25
CA GLY A 68 6.44 3.48 12.12
C GLY A 68 5.66 4.80 12.18
N MET A 69 6.15 5.93 11.63
CA MET A 69 5.42 7.21 11.75
C MET A 69 5.84 8.33 10.76
N PHE A 70 6.50 8.03 9.64
CA PHE A 70 6.93 9.09 8.73
C PHE A 70 5.91 9.33 7.62
N SER A 71 5.72 8.35 6.73
CA SER A 71 4.79 8.45 5.60
C SER A 71 3.41 7.84 5.91
N VAL A 72 3.34 6.93 6.88
CA VAL A 72 2.09 6.22 7.22
C VAL A 72 0.98 7.16 7.69
N ALA A 73 1.32 8.23 8.41
CA ALA A 73 0.35 9.21 8.88
C ALA A 73 -0.34 9.93 7.72
N ARG A 74 0.43 10.27 6.68
CA ARG A 74 -0.08 10.90 5.45
C ARG A 74 -1.03 9.97 4.70
N LEU A 75 -0.64 8.71 4.52
CA LEU A 75 -1.50 7.68 3.91
C LEU A 75 -2.81 7.52 4.69
N ALA A 76 -2.73 7.33 6.01
CA ALA A 76 -3.92 7.14 6.84
C ALA A 76 -4.85 8.36 6.81
N TRP A 77 -4.29 9.58 6.81
CA TRP A 77 -5.05 10.81 6.64
C TRP A 77 -5.74 10.86 5.26
N MET A 78 -5.02 10.53 4.18
CA MET A 78 -5.58 10.55 2.82
C MET A 78 -6.74 9.56 2.68
N LEU A 79 -6.58 8.33 3.18
CA LEU A 79 -7.63 7.33 3.18
C LEU A 79 -8.90 7.84 3.88
N ARG A 80 -8.75 8.46 5.06
CA ARG A 80 -9.89 9.05 5.79
C ARG A 80 -10.49 10.24 5.05
N PHE A 81 -9.66 11.12 4.49
CA PHE A 81 -10.09 12.29 3.73
C PHE A 81 -10.98 11.89 2.53
N PHE A 82 -10.63 10.79 1.86
CA PHE A 82 -11.41 10.23 0.75
C PHE A 82 -12.51 9.24 1.17
N GLY A 83 -12.87 9.19 2.45
CA GLY A 83 -14.04 8.47 2.94
C GLY A 83 -13.81 7.02 3.39
N VAL A 84 -12.57 6.54 3.45
CA VAL A 84 -12.25 5.23 4.02
C VAL A 84 -12.30 5.32 5.55
N GLY A 85 -13.39 4.83 6.15
CA GLY A 85 -13.63 4.96 7.58
C GLY A 85 -12.78 4.03 8.46
N ASN A 86 -12.55 2.79 8.02
CA ASN A 86 -11.91 1.77 8.83
C ASN A 86 -10.39 1.65 8.58
N VAL A 87 -9.67 2.72 8.92
CA VAL A 87 -8.21 2.78 8.81
C VAL A 87 -7.56 2.64 10.19
N ARG A 88 -6.46 1.90 10.28
CA ARG A 88 -5.61 1.75 11.48
C ARG A 88 -4.15 1.91 11.07
N ILE A 89 -3.32 2.41 11.98
CA ILE A 89 -1.86 2.48 11.80
C ILE A 89 -1.24 1.40 12.67
N LEU A 90 -0.29 0.64 12.12
CA LEU A 90 0.52 -0.29 12.90
C LEU A 90 1.56 0.48 13.70
N ASP A 91 1.45 0.41 15.03
CA ASP A 91 2.42 1.02 15.94
C ASP A 91 3.83 0.44 15.75
N GLY A 92 4.81 1.33 15.54
CA GLY A 92 6.22 1.00 15.34
C GLY A 92 6.60 0.42 13.98
N GLY A 93 5.64 0.25 13.06
CA GLY A 93 5.90 -0.13 11.67
C GLY A 93 6.59 -1.49 11.48
N LEU A 94 7.17 -1.68 10.28
CA LEU A 94 7.86 -2.95 9.93
C LEU A 94 9.08 -3.21 10.83
N LYS A 95 9.83 -2.16 11.19
CA LYS A 95 11.01 -2.28 12.05
C LYS A 95 10.69 -2.89 13.42
N LYS A 96 9.63 -2.41 14.10
CA LYS A 96 9.19 -3.00 15.37
C LYS A 96 8.66 -4.42 15.18
N TRP A 97 7.89 -4.66 14.12
CA TRP A 97 7.37 -5.99 13.79
C TRP A 97 8.50 -7.03 13.67
N GLN A 98 9.57 -6.70 12.96
CA GLN A 98 10.74 -7.57 12.82
C GLN A 98 11.53 -7.71 14.13
N ALA A 99 11.70 -6.62 14.89
CA ALA A 99 12.38 -6.65 16.19
C ALA A 99 11.66 -7.56 17.21
N GLU A 100 10.35 -7.72 17.09
CA GLU A 100 9.54 -8.66 17.88
C GLU A 100 9.62 -10.11 17.37
N GLY A 101 10.41 -10.40 16.34
CA GLY A 101 10.58 -11.74 15.78
C GLY A 101 9.35 -12.27 15.03
N ARG A 102 8.46 -11.39 14.58
CA ARG A 102 7.23 -11.76 13.86
C ARG A 102 7.52 -12.10 12.39
N PRO A 103 6.73 -12.98 11.76
CA PRO A 103 6.98 -13.42 10.39
C PRO A 103 6.80 -12.29 9.37
N THR A 104 7.60 -12.33 8.32
CA THR A 104 7.49 -11.45 7.15
C THR A 104 7.46 -12.28 5.87
N PHE A 105 6.96 -11.68 4.80
CA PHE A 105 6.91 -12.23 3.46
C PHE A 105 7.88 -11.48 2.56
N SER A 106 8.47 -12.20 1.61
CA SER A 106 9.37 -11.66 0.59
C SER A 106 8.96 -12.17 -0.80
N GLY A 107 9.51 -11.56 -1.86
CA GLY A 107 9.24 -11.92 -3.25
C GLY A 107 8.13 -11.10 -3.90
N SER A 108 7.89 -11.33 -5.19
CA SER A 108 6.96 -10.51 -5.98
C SER A 108 5.50 -10.67 -5.55
N GLN A 109 4.73 -9.58 -5.56
CA GLN A 109 3.30 -9.57 -5.26
C GLN A 109 2.55 -10.44 -6.27
N ILE A 110 1.84 -11.47 -5.80
CA ILE A 110 0.92 -12.23 -6.65
C ILE A 110 -0.34 -11.38 -6.80
N LYS A 111 -0.54 -10.77 -7.98
CA LYS A 111 -1.84 -10.18 -8.32
C LYS A 111 -2.88 -11.30 -8.26
N HIS A 112 -3.98 -11.10 -7.54
CA HIS A 112 -5.10 -12.04 -7.55
C HIS A 112 -5.66 -12.10 -8.99
N GLY A 113 -5.18 -13.08 -9.76
CA GLY A 113 -5.70 -13.34 -11.09
C GLY A 113 -7.15 -13.78 -10.97
N ASN A 114 -8.07 -13.01 -11.55
CA ASN A 114 -9.47 -13.40 -11.66
C ASN A 114 -9.54 -14.64 -12.56
N SER A 115 -9.47 -15.84 -11.97
CA SER A 115 -9.62 -17.10 -12.69
C SER A 115 -11.07 -17.23 -13.14
N LYS A 116 -11.40 -16.71 -14.33
CA LYS A 116 -12.59 -17.14 -15.04
C LYS A 116 -12.36 -18.60 -15.43
N GLY A 117 -13.06 -19.49 -14.74
CA GLY A 117 -13.10 -20.91 -15.07
C GLY A 117 -13.58 -21.09 -16.49
N SER A 118 -12.71 -21.62 -17.35
CA SER A 118 -13.12 -22.23 -18.61
C SER A 118 -13.35 -23.71 -18.33
N THR A 119 -14.58 -24.05 -17.96
CA THR A 119 -15.08 -25.42 -18.12
C THR A 119 -15.49 -25.56 -19.59
N SER A 120 -14.61 -26.10 -20.43
CA SER A 120 -15.02 -26.65 -21.73
C SER A 120 -15.00 -28.16 -21.60
N GLY A 121 -16.21 -28.73 -21.48
CA GLY A 121 -16.46 -30.15 -21.42
C GLY A 121 -15.96 -30.88 -22.65
N GLY A 122 -15.40 -32.06 -22.41
CA GLY A 122 -15.24 -33.07 -23.45
C GLY A 122 -16.57 -33.76 -23.67
N GLN A 123 -16.99 -33.79 -24.93
CA GLN A 123 -17.66 -34.90 -25.59
C GLN A 123 -17.20 -34.91 -27.05
#